data_AF-V5YQ56-F1
#
_entry.id   AF-V5YQ56-F1
#
_cell.length_a   1.000
_cell.length_b   1.000
_cell.length_c   1.000
_cell.angle_alpha   90.00
_cell.angle_beta   90.00
_cell.angle_gamma   90.00
#
_symmetry.space_group_name_H-M   'P 1'
#
loop_
_entity.id
_entity.type
_entity.pdbx_description
1 polymer ?
#
loop_
_entity_poly.entity_id
_entity_poly.type
_entity_poly.pdbx_seq_one_letter_code
_entity_poly.pdbx_strand_id
1 'polypeptide(L)'
;MIDLSIASDCEASNARQRELGQYPTPVWVAEALCERHFSDLSSADFVAEPACGEGRFLGAVPPSVPAIGIEIDPAKAEQARRATGRSIITGDFCEVDLPAQPTVILGNPPFQLDLVDRFLKRSHHLLPDGGRVGFILPAYAFQTAARVAGYSDFWSIAQEMIPRNIFHGLKLPLVFAMFHKDRRRVLVGFALYRETADVQRLPRAYRDLLDQGSGPVWLRLVELALSRLGGEADLPQLYAELESAKPSGNRWWKEKIRQTLRRYADRFAVAGKGRYALRDRQPSASPSFAGQLVLAI
;
A
#
# COMPACT_ATOMS: atom_id res chain seq x y z
N MET A 1 -47.87 15.50 -5.98
CA MET A 1 -47.54 14.65 -7.14
C MET A 1 -46.06 14.91 -7.42
N ILE A 2 -45.18 14.06 -6.90
CA ILE A 2 -43.72 14.22 -7.12
C ILE A 2 -43.48 13.90 -8.58
N ASP A 3 -42.84 14.82 -9.29
CA ASP A 3 -42.60 14.76 -10.72
C ASP A 3 -41.73 13.54 -11.06
N LEU A 4 -42.34 12.55 -11.74
CA LEU A 4 -41.70 11.29 -12.13
C LEU A 4 -40.46 11.51 -13.01
N SER A 5 -40.36 12.65 -13.68
CA SER A 5 -39.19 13.04 -14.50
C SER A 5 -37.95 13.33 -13.64
N ILE A 6 -38.12 14.04 -12.53
CA ILE A 6 -37.02 14.43 -11.61
C ILE A 6 -36.42 13.20 -10.92
N ALA A 7 -37.26 12.22 -10.54
CA ALA A 7 -36.80 10.98 -9.92
C ALA A 7 -35.94 10.14 -10.89
N SER A 8 -36.36 10.03 -12.16
CA SER A 8 -35.62 9.32 -13.20
C SER A 8 -34.26 9.96 -13.50
N ASP A 9 -34.20 11.29 -13.60
CA ASP A 9 -32.95 12.02 -13.87
C ASP A 9 -31.96 11.92 -12.70
N CYS A 10 -32.47 11.91 -11.46
CA CYS A 10 -31.66 11.73 -10.26
C CYS A 10 -31.06 10.32 -10.18
N GLU A 11 -31.82 9.27 -10.52
CA GLU A 11 -31.30 7.89 -10.57
C GLU A 11 -30.25 7.71 -11.67
N ALA A 12 -30.46 8.26 -12.87
CA ALA A 12 -29.50 8.21 -13.97
C ALA A 12 -28.20 8.97 -13.65
N SER A 13 -28.30 10.14 -13.01
CA SER A 13 -27.14 10.90 -12.53
C SER A 13 -26.36 10.12 -11.47
N ASN A 14 -27.05 9.51 -10.51
CA ASN A 14 -26.44 8.67 -9.48
C ASN A 14 -25.79 7.41 -10.05
N ALA A 15 -26.40 6.78 -11.07
CA ALA A 15 -25.82 5.63 -11.76
C ALA A 15 -24.53 6.02 -12.50
N ARG A 16 -24.55 7.14 -13.24
CA ARG A 16 -23.36 7.66 -13.93
C ARG A 16 -22.24 8.04 -12.98
N GLN A 17 -22.55 8.66 -11.84
CA GLN A 17 -21.55 8.96 -10.80
C GLN A 17 -20.92 7.68 -10.25
N ARG A 18 -21.73 6.63 -9.99
CA ARG A 18 -21.23 5.32 -9.54
C ARG A 18 -20.35 4.64 -10.58
N GLU A 19 -20.72 4.69 -11.87
CA GLU A 19 -19.90 4.17 -12.97
C GLU A 19 -18.55 4.88 -13.07
N LEU A 20 -18.52 6.19 -12.79
CA LEU A 20 -17.30 6.98 -12.74
C LEU A 20 -16.51 6.80 -11.43
N GLY A 21 -17.02 6.00 -10.48
CA GLY A 21 -16.43 5.82 -9.16
C GLY A 21 -16.48 7.08 -8.28
N GLN A 22 -17.43 7.97 -8.54
CA GLN A 22 -17.66 9.21 -7.78
C GLN A 22 -18.76 8.97 -6.74
N TYR A 23 -18.40 9.13 -5.46
CA TYR A 23 -19.34 9.03 -4.35
C TYR A 23 -19.29 10.33 -3.55
N PRO A 24 -20.34 11.18 -3.59
CA PRO A 24 -20.37 12.42 -2.82
C PRO A 24 -20.17 12.14 -1.33
N THR A 25 -19.16 12.78 -0.73
CA THR A 25 -18.85 12.62 0.70
C THR A 25 -19.91 13.32 1.55
N PRO A 26 -20.56 12.63 2.50
CA PRO A 26 -21.44 13.30 3.45
C PRO A 26 -20.67 14.33 4.30
N VAL A 27 -21.29 15.47 4.61
CA VAL A 27 -20.64 16.56 5.36
C VAL A 27 -20.04 16.07 6.68
N TRP A 28 -20.83 15.34 7.49
CA TRP A 28 -20.39 14.85 8.79
C TRP A 28 -19.17 13.90 8.69
N VAL A 29 -19.03 13.16 7.58
CA VAL A 29 -17.86 12.29 7.34
C VAL A 29 -16.62 13.14 7.10
N ALA A 30 -16.75 14.18 6.27
CA ALA A 30 -15.65 15.08 5.98
C ALA A 30 -15.18 15.82 7.25
N GLU A 31 -16.12 16.30 8.06
CA GLU A 31 -15.85 16.92 9.37
C GLU A 31 -15.16 15.95 10.32
N ALA A 32 -15.72 14.75 10.53
CA ALA A 32 -15.16 13.77 11.46
C ALA A 32 -13.76 13.30 11.06
N LEU A 33 -13.49 13.13 9.76
CA LEU A 33 -12.15 12.76 9.27
C LEU A 33 -11.17 13.93 9.37
N CYS A 34 -11.60 15.16 9.10
CA CYS A 34 -10.77 16.34 9.27
C CYS A 34 -10.40 16.54 10.75
N GLU A 35 -11.36 16.46 11.67
CA GLU A 35 -11.13 16.57 13.12
C GLU A 35 -10.19 15.47 13.63
N ARG A 36 -10.41 14.22 13.21
CA ARG A 36 -9.62 13.07 13.68
C ARG A 36 -8.16 13.11 13.21
N HIS A 37 -7.91 13.52 11.97
CA HIS A 37 -6.58 13.38 11.34
C HIS A 37 -5.85 14.70 11.09
N PHE A 38 -6.54 15.84 11.19
CA PHE A 38 -6.06 17.16 10.84
C PHE A 38 -6.48 18.24 11.86
N SER A 39 -6.70 17.85 13.13
CA SER A 39 -6.99 18.78 14.23
C SER A 39 -5.83 19.73 14.55
N ASP A 40 -4.64 19.46 14.03
CA ASP A 40 -3.44 20.29 14.16
C ASP A 40 -3.31 21.36 13.08
N LEU A 41 -4.25 21.45 12.13
CA LEU A 41 -4.21 22.48 11.07
C LEU A 41 -4.26 23.90 11.65
N SER A 42 -3.41 24.76 11.11
CA SER A 42 -3.29 26.16 11.51
C SER A 42 -3.26 27.10 10.31
N SER A 43 -3.21 28.41 10.55
CA SER A 43 -3.04 29.41 9.50
C SER A 43 -1.68 29.32 8.78
N ALA A 44 -0.74 28.52 9.28
CA ALA A 44 0.52 28.23 8.60
C ALA A 44 0.40 27.12 7.54
N ASP A 45 -0.73 26.40 7.51
CA ASP A 45 -1.01 25.35 6.55
C ASP A 45 -1.69 25.88 5.28
N PHE A 46 -1.53 25.13 4.19
CA PHE A 46 -2.31 25.34 2.97
C PHE A 46 -2.87 24.00 2.49
N VAL A 47 -4.20 23.89 2.48
CA VAL A 47 -4.92 22.66 2.12
C VAL A 47 -5.33 22.72 0.65
N ALA A 48 -5.06 21.67 -0.11
CA ALA A 48 -5.62 21.47 -1.44
C ALA A 48 -6.55 20.25 -1.47
N GLU A 49 -7.77 20.41 -1.98
CA GLU A 49 -8.71 19.30 -2.25
C GLU A 49 -8.75 18.99 -3.75
N PRO A 50 -8.16 17.86 -4.20
CA PRO A 50 -8.23 17.44 -5.59
C PRO A 50 -9.58 16.76 -5.87
N ALA A 51 -10.19 17.04 -7.03
CA ALA A 51 -11.52 16.57 -7.40
C ALA A 51 -12.57 16.89 -6.31
N CYS A 52 -12.65 18.17 -5.93
CA CYS A 52 -13.38 18.59 -4.73
C CYS A 52 -14.91 18.42 -4.83
N GLY A 53 -15.47 18.19 -6.02
CA GLY A 53 -16.92 18.06 -6.20
C GLY A 53 -17.63 19.30 -5.68
N GLU A 54 -18.50 19.14 -4.69
CA GLU A 54 -19.23 20.24 -4.02
C GLU A 54 -18.44 20.89 -2.86
N GLY A 55 -17.20 20.48 -2.60
CA GLY A 55 -16.32 21.06 -1.58
C GLY A 55 -16.62 20.60 -0.16
N ARG A 56 -16.94 19.32 0.03
CA ARG A 56 -17.33 18.79 1.36
C ARG A 56 -16.16 18.75 2.33
N PHE A 57 -14.95 18.40 1.89
CA PHE A 57 -13.76 18.54 2.74
C PHE A 57 -13.30 19.99 2.87
N LEU A 58 -13.39 20.81 1.82
CA LEU A 58 -13.14 22.26 1.92
C LEU A 58 -13.99 22.94 3.00
N GLY A 59 -15.26 22.55 3.13
CA GLY A 59 -16.16 23.05 4.16
C GLY A 59 -15.80 22.58 5.57
N ALA A 60 -15.16 21.42 5.70
CA ALA A 60 -14.68 20.87 6.97
C ALA A 60 -13.36 21.50 7.45
N VAL A 61 -12.56 22.06 6.54
CA VAL A 61 -11.32 22.77 6.89
C VAL A 61 -11.66 24.07 7.64
N PRO A 62 -11.03 24.36 8.80
CA PRO A 62 -11.31 25.58 9.56
C PRO A 62 -11.17 26.85 8.71
N PRO A 63 -12.04 27.87 8.88
CA PRO A 63 -12.00 29.10 8.07
C PRO A 63 -10.67 29.86 8.13
N SER A 64 -9.95 29.75 9.26
CA SER A 64 -8.63 30.36 9.45
C SER A 64 -7.49 29.69 8.69
N VAL A 65 -7.72 28.47 8.18
CA VAL A 65 -6.73 27.69 7.42
C VAL A 65 -6.95 27.96 5.94
N PRO A 66 -5.95 28.49 5.20
CA PRO A 66 -5.99 28.62 3.75
C PRO A 66 -6.32 27.29 3.05
N ALA A 67 -7.31 27.29 2.15
CA ALA A 67 -7.72 26.09 1.43
C ALA A 67 -8.17 26.40 -0.01
N ILE A 68 -7.88 25.47 -0.94
CA ILE A 68 -8.25 25.57 -2.35
C ILE A 68 -8.82 24.25 -2.88
N GLY A 69 -9.88 24.33 -3.67
CA GLY A 69 -10.43 23.19 -4.40
C GLY A 69 -9.98 23.14 -5.86
N ILE A 70 -9.90 21.95 -6.41
CA ILE A 70 -9.71 21.73 -7.84
C ILE A 70 -10.82 20.80 -8.32
N GLU A 71 -11.58 21.23 -9.34
CA GLU A 71 -12.67 20.45 -9.92
C GLU A 71 -12.65 20.58 -11.44
N ILE A 72 -12.71 19.44 -12.14
CA ILE A 72 -12.62 19.41 -13.60
C ILE A 72 -13.93 19.82 -14.26
N ASP A 73 -15.07 19.56 -13.61
CA ASP A 73 -16.39 19.95 -14.07
C ASP A 73 -16.68 21.44 -13.72
N PRO A 74 -16.85 22.33 -14.71
CA PRO A 74 -17.08 23.75 -14.44
C PRO A 74 -18.34 24.05 -13.63
N ALA A 75 -19.40 23.26 -13.79
CA ALA A 75 -20.66 23.46 -13.07
C ALA A 75 -20.52 23.03 -11.61
N LYS A 76 -19.86 21.90 -11.33
CA LYS A 76 -19.53 21.48 -9.94
C LYS A 76 -18.56 22.46 -9.28
N ALA A 77 -17.56 22.94 -10.00
CA ALA A 77 -16.62 23.94 -9.49
C ALA A 77 -17.36 25.21 -9.02
N GLU A 78 -18.35 25.67 -9.81
CA GLU A 78 -19.17 26.83 -9.44
C GLU A 78 -20.07 26.56 -8.22
N GLN A 79 -20.64 25.35 -8.13
CA GLN A 79 -21.39 24.93 -6.95
C GLN A 79 -20.51 24.93 -5.70
N ALA A 80 -19.28 24.39 -5.78
CA ALA A 80 -18.33 24.40 -4.67
C ALA A 80 -17.93 25.81 -4.22
N ARG A 81 -17.72 26.76 -5.16
CA ARG A 81 -17.44 28.16 -4.81
C ARG A 81 -18.57 28.75 -3.97
N ARG A 82 -19.82 28.53 -4.38
CA ARG A 82 -21.00 29.06 -3.68
C ARG A 82 -21.21 28.38 -2.33
N ALA A 83 -21.03 27.06 -2.27
CA ALA A 83 -21.29 26.28 -1.07
C ALA A 83 -20.25 26.53 0.04
N THR A 84 -18.99 26.77 -0.33
CA THR A 84 -17.87 26.84 0.62
C THR A 84 -17.33 28.25 0.84
N GLY A 85 -17.55 29.18 -0.11
CA GLY A 85 -16.88 30.47 -0.13
C GLY A 85 -15.37 30.40 -0.38
N ARG A 86 -14.82 29.21 -0.66
CA ARG A 86 -13.39 28.99 -0.92
C ARG A 86 -13.05 29.23 -2.39
N SER A 87 -11.76 29.45 -2.67
CA SER A 87 -11.25 29.48 -4.04
C SER A 87 -11.31 28.09 -4.67
N ILE A 88 -11.81 28.01 -5.89
CA ILE A 88 -11.88 26.76 -6.68
C ILE A 88 -11.26 27.02 -8.06
N ILE A 89 -10.28 26.20 -8.44
CA ILE A 89 -9.72 26.17 -9.79
C ILE A 89 -10.52 25.16 -10.61
N THR A 90 -11.07 25.61 -11.74
CA THR A 90 -11.68 24.68 -12.70
C THR A 90 -10.58 24.10 -13.59
N GLY A 91 -10.33 22.79 -13.49
CA GLY A 91 -9.29 22.11 -14.28
C GLY A 91 -8.88 20.75 -13.73
N ASP A 92 -7.95 20.08 -14.41
CA ASP A 92 -7.37 18.82 -13.93
C ASP A 92 -6.35 19.10 -12.82
N PHE A 93 -6.56 18.52 -11.64
CA PHE A 93 -5.58 18.57 -10.56
C PHE A 93 -4.20 18.15 -11.02
N CYS A 94 -4.07 17.22 -11.98
CA CYS A 94 -2.80 16.77 -12.54
C CYS A 94 -2.05 17.83 -13.37
N GLU A 95 -2.69 18.94 -13.74
CA GLU A 95 -2.16 19.93 -14.68
C GLU A 95 -2.16 21.37 -14.16
N VAL A 96 -3.17 21.80 -13.38
CA VAL A 96 -3.34 23.21 -12.97
C VAL A 96 -2.18 23.77 -12.13
N ASP A 97 -1.91 25.07 -12.18
CA ASP A 97 -0.97 25.69 -11.24
C ASP A 97 -1.67 26.05 -9.92
N LEU A 98 -1.03 25.73 -8.79
CA LEU A 98 -1.53 26.13 -7.47
C LEU A 98 -0.93 27.48 -7.07
N PRO A 99 -1.69 28.37 -6.40
CA PRO A 99 -1.21 29.70 -6.03
C PRO A 99 -0.14 29.69 -4.94
N ALA A 100 -0.01 28.57 -4.22
CA ALA A 100 0.99 28.35 -3.19
C ALA A 100 1.30 26.85 -3.07
N GLN A 101 2.42 26.52 -2.42
CA GLN A 101 2.78 25.14 -2.12
C GLN A 101 1.86 24.59 -1.01
N PRO A 102 1.09 23.51 -1.24
CA PRO A 102 0.26 22.92 -0.19
C PRO A 102 1.13 22.24 0.87
N THR A 103 0.65 22.21 2.11
CA THR A 103 1.19 21.37 3.20
C THR A 103 0.33 20.13 3.42
N VAL A 104 -0.94 20.18 3.01
CA VAL A 104 -1.91 19.09 3.11
C VAL A 104 -2.70 18.95 1.83
N ILE A 105 -2.91 17.70 1.40
CA ILE A 105 -3.83 17.35 0.33
C ILE A 105 -4.88 16.40 0.91
N LEU A 106 -6.16 16.76 0.84
CA LEU A 106 -7.24 16.04 1.53
C LEU A 106 -8.42 15.86 0.59
N GLY A 107 -9.05 14.69 0.55
CA GLY A 107 -10.25 14.51 -0.27
C GLY A 107 -10.79 13.09 -0.38
N ASN A 108 -11.79 12.94 -1.24
CA ASN A 108 -12.34 11.65 -1.67
C ASN A 108 -12.17 11.54 -3.19
N PRO A 109 -10.98 11.13 -3.67
CA PRO A 109 -10.74 11.04 -5.10
C PRO A 109 -11.65 9.98 -5.74
N PRO A 110 -11.96 10.07 -7.04
CA PRO A 110 -12.66 9.00 -7.74
C PRO A 110 -11.93 7.66 -7.58
N PHE A 111 -12.67 6.56 -7.39
CA PHE A 111 -12.12 5.23 -7.03
C PHE A 111 -11.38 4.50 -8.17
N GLN A 112 -10.91 5.25 -9.17
CA GLN A 112 -10.09 4.77 -10.28
C GLN A 112 -8.62 4.77 -9.84
N LEU A 113 -8.03 3.57 -9.71
CA LEU A 113 -6.69 3.41 -9.14
C LEU A 113 -5.58 4.16 -9.90
N ASP A 114 -5.67 4.22 -11.22
CA ASP A 114 -4.70 4.97 -12.04
C ASP A 114 -4.79 6.47 -11.78
N LEU A 115 -5.99 7.00 -11.50
CA LEU A 115 -6.17 8.39 -11.11
C LEU A 115 -5.61 8.64 -9.70
N VAL A 116 -5.87 7.74 -8.75
CA VAL A 116 -5.28 7.80 -7.40
C VAL A 116 -3.75 7.80 -7.48
N ASP A 117 -3.16 6.97 -8.34
CA ASP A 117 -1.71 6.94 -8.56
C ASP A 117 -1.18 8.28 -9.09
N ARG A 118 -1.87 8.89 -10.05
CA ARG A 118 -1.51 10.22 -10.57
C ARG A 118 -1.64 11.29 -9.49
N PHE A 119 -2.71 11.26 -8.70
CA PHE A 119 -2.92 12.19 -7.59
C PHE A 119 -1.83 12.06 -6.54
N LEU A 120 -1.49 10.86 -6.10
CA LEU A 120 -0.41 10.62 -5.14
C LEU A 120 0.95 11.03 -5.72
N LYS A 121 1.24 10.69 -6.98
CA LYS A 121 2.49 11.09 -7.65
C LYS A 121 2.64 12.61 -7.69
N ARG A 122 1.58 13.32 -8.07
CA ARG A 122 1.59 14.78 -8.11
C ARG A 122 1.66 15.39 -6.71
N SER A 123 0.89 14.85 -5.77
CA SER A 123 0.92 15.26 -4.36
C SER A 123 2.32 15.18 -3.79
N HIS A 124 3.07 14.11 -4.09
CA HIS A 124 4.46 13.96 -3.66
C HIS A 124 5.37 15.06 -4.22
N HIS A 125 5.14 15.52 -5.46
CA HIS A 125 5.92 16.61 -6.06
C HIS A 125 5.58 17.97 -5.45
N LEU A 126 4.31 18.22 -5.16
CA LEU A 126 3.85 19.49 -4.61
C LEU A 126 4.21 19.65 -3.13
N LEU A 127 4.06 18.60 -2.32
CA LEU A 127 4.19 18.68 -0.87
C LEU A 127 5.67 18.86 -0.43
N PRO A 128 5.93 19.66 0.62
CA PRO A 128 7.24 19.72 1.27
C PRO A 128 7.53 18.44 2.08
N ASP A 129 8.76 18.29 2.58
CA ASP A 129 9.07 17.30 3.63
C ASP A 129 8.11 17.51 4.82
N GLY A 130 7.51 16.44 5.33
CA GLY A 130 6.48 16.49 6.38
C GLY A 130 5.07 16.76 5.87
N GLY A 131 4.87 17.01 4.58
CA GLY A 131 3.55 17.19 3.98
C GLY A 131 2.70 15.90 4.01
N ARG A 132 1.38 16.08 4.03
CA ARG A 132 0.42 14.99 4.31
C ARG A 132 -0.63 14.87 3.21
N VAL A 133 -1.03 13.64 2.90
CA VAL A 133 -2.20 13.33 2.07
C VAL A 133 -3.19 12.51 2.89
N GLY A 134 -4.46 12.92 2.94
CA GLY A 134 -5.55 12.13 3.50
C GLY A 134 -6.60 11.82 2.45
N PHE A 135 -6.81 10.54 2.11
CA PHE A 135 -7.81 10.15 1.13
C PHE A 135 -8.77 9.07 1.64
N ILE A 136 -10.05 9.21 1.32
CA ILE A 136 -10.98 8.07 1.31
C ILE A 136 -10.65 7.23 0.09
N LEU A 137 -10.31 5.96 0.29
CA LEU A 137 -9.97 5.03 -0.79
C LEU A 137 -10.76 3.73 -0.63
N PRO A 138 -11.03 3.02 -1.74
CA PRO A 138 -11.46 1.64 -1.63
C PRO A 138 -10.33 0.79 -1.04
N ALA A 139 -10.64 -0.13 -0.14
CA ALA A 139 -9.62 -0.96 0.52
C ALA A 139 -8.77 -1.77 -0.49
N TYR A 140 -9.33 -2.09 -1.67
CA TYR A 140 -8.59 -2.78 -2.72
C TYR A 140 -7.47 -1.92 -3.35
N ALA A 141 -7.44 -0.60 -3.12
CA ALA A 141 -6.29 0.25 -3.47
C ALA A 141 -4.99 -0.26 -2.79
N PHE A 142 -5.14 -1.03 -1.72
CA PHE A 142 -4.07 -1.69 -0.98
C PHE A 142 -4.12 -3.21 -1.08
N GLN A 143 -4.76 -3.79 -2.10
CA GLN A 143 -4.92 -5.25 -2.18
C GLN A 143 -3.59 -6.00 -2.42
N THR A 144 -2.66 -5.40 -3.17
CA THR A 144 -1.44 -6.09 -3.59
C THR A 144 -0.20 -5.58 -2.87
N ALA A 145 0.65 -6.54 -2.46
CA ALA A 145 1.96 -6.29 -1.85
C ALA A 145 2.83 -5.36 -2.70
N ALA A 146 2.92 -5.63 -4.00
CA ALA A 146 3.71 -4.84 -4.94
C ALA A 146 3.30 -3.36 -4.99
N ARG A 147 1.99 -3.07 -4.97
CA ARG A 147 1.48 -1.70 -5.04
C ARG A 147 1.81 -0.91 -3.77
N VAL A 148 1.53 -1.48 -2.59
CA VAL A 148 1.86 -0.84 -1.32
C VAL A 148 3.37 -0.68 -1.15
N ALA A 149 4.16 -1.69 -1.55
CA ALA A 149 5.61 -1.58 -1.54
C ALA A 149 6.09 -0.41 -2.40
N GLY A 150 5.55 -0.25 -3.61
CA GLY A 150 5.85 0.88 -4.51
C GLY A 150 5.44 2.24 -3.94
N TYR A 151 4.30 2.34 -3.26
CA TYR A 151 3.97 3.56 -2.52
C TYR A 151 4.94 3.83 -1.38
N SER A 152 5.39 2.79 -0.68
CA SER A 152 6.32 2.89 0.44
C SER A 152 7.73 3.32 0.04
N ASP A 153 8.03 3.35 -1.26
CA ASP A 153 9.25 3.94 -1.82
C ASP A 153 9.20 5.47 -1.85
N PHE A 154 8.06 6.08 -1.54
CA PHE A 154 7.88 7.54 -1.50
C PHE A 154 7.21 8.01 -0.22
N TRP A 155 6.30 7.21 0.33
CA TRP A 155 5.42 7.59 1.43
C TRP A 155 5.62 6.74 2.68
N SER A 156 5.49 7.34 3.86
CA SER A 156 4.92 6.61 5.01
C SER A 156 3.42 6.47 4.80
N ILE A 157 2.83 5.33 5.16
CA ILE A 157 1.41 5.04 4.93
C ILE A 157 0.79 4.49 6.19
N ALA A 158 -0.35 5.07 6.60
CA ALA A 158 -1.24 4.51 7.60
C ALA A 158 -2.65 4.37 7.00
N GLN A 159 -3.40 3.35 7.41
CA GLN A 159 -4.77 3.16 6.95
C GLN A 159 -5.68 2.69 8.08
N GLU A 160 -6.90 3.20 8.09
CA GLU A 160 -7.97 2.80 9.00
C GLU A 160 -9.20 2.40 8.18
N MET A 161 -9.82 1.27 8.50
CA MET A 161 -11.10 0.89 7.90
C MET A 161 -12.18 1.88 8.31
N ILE A 162 -12.98 2.36 7.35
CA ILE A 162 -14.17 3.18 7.62
C ILE A 162 -15.43 2.46 7.15
N PRO A 163 -16.58 2.66 7.81
CA PRO A 163 -17.81 1.95 7.45
C PRO A 163 -18.27 2.33 6.03
N ARG A 164 -18.36 1.37 5.11
CA ARG A 164 -18.80 1.65 3.72
C ARG A 164 -20.21 2.25 3.64
N ASN A 165 -21.06 1.97 4.62
CA ASN A 165 -22.46 2.41 4.67
C ASN A 165 -22.61 3.90 4.98
N ILE A 166 -21.52 4.64 5.21
CA ILE A 166 -21.53 6.10 5.13
C ILE A 166 -21.90 6.60 3.72
N PHE A 167 -21.67 5.78 2.69
CA PHE A 167 -22.11 6.03 1.31
C PHE A 167 -23.28 5.11 0.94
N HIS A 168 -24.41 5.70 0.59
CA HIS A 168 -25.62 4.93 0.27
C HIS A 168 -25.43 4.07 -1.00
N GLY A 169 -25.62 2.76 -0.86
CA GLY A 169 -25.51 1.80 -1.96
C GLY A 169 -24.09 1.39 -2.34
N LEU A 170 -23.05 1.90 -1.66
CA LEU A 170 -21.68 1.49 -1.89
C LEU A 170 -21.43 0.06 -1.38
N LYS A 171 -20.86 -0.79 -2.25
CA LYS A 171 -20.53 -2.18 -1.91
C LYS A 171 -19.05 -2.39 -1.58
N LEU A 172 -18.19 -1.45 -1.94
CA LEU A 172 -16.74 -1.55 -1.74
C LEU A 172 -16.39 -1.31 -0.26
N PRO A 173 -15.51 -2.14 0.35
CA PRO A 173 -14.90 -1.80 1.63
C PRO A 173 -14.07 -0.53 1.48
N LEU A 174 -14.07 0.32 2.50
CA LEU A 174 -13.40 1.61 2.47
C LEU A 174 -12.35 1.72 3.56
N VAL A 175 -11.33 2.51 3.26
CA VAL A 175 -10.32 2.96 4.20
C VAL A 175 -10.20 4.47 4.13
N PHE A 176 -9.84 5.08 5.25
CA PHE A 176 -9.19 6.37 5.24
C PHE A 176 -7.68 6.14 5.28
N ALA A 177 -6.99 6.64 4.26
CA ALA A 177 -5.57 6.43 4.05
C ALA A 177 -4.80 7.74 4.26
N MET A 178 -3.80 7.68 5.11
CA MET A 178 -2.87 8.76 5.38
C MET A 178 -1.51 8.46 4.76
N PHE A 179 -1.02 9.35 3.91
CA PHE A 179 0.32 9.31 3.34
C PHE A 179 1.13 10.49 3.87
N HIS A 180 2.33 10.24 4.37
CA HIS A 180 3.23 11.28 4.87
C HIS A 180 4.53 11.28 4.08
N LYS A 181 4.97 12.46 3.65
CA LYS A 181 6.24 12.66 2.96
C LYS A 181 7.38 12.74 3.98
N ASP A 182 7.75 11.59 4.52
CA ASP A 182 8.77 11.47 5.55
C ASP A 182 10.11 10.98 5.01
N ARG A 183 11.19 11.39 5.68
CA ARG A 183 12.55 10.86 5.43
C ARG A 183 12.67 9.39 5.82
N ARG A 184 11.96 8.97 6.87
CA ARG A 184 11.92 7.58 7.32
C ARG A 184 10.52 7.03 7.13
N ARG A 185 10.37 6.20 6.09
CA ARG A 185 9.09 5.67 5.66
C ARG A 185 8.64 4.49 6.49
N VAL A 186 7.45 4.60 7.08
CA VAL A 186 6.82 3.58 7.92
C VAL A 186 5.50 3.13 7.33
N LEU A 187 5.16 1.85 7.49
CA LEU A 187 3.86 1.30 7.12
C LEU A 187 3.11 0.90 8.38
N VAL A 188 1.92 1.46 8.59
CA VAL A 188 1.02 1.18 9.72
C VAL A 188 -0.26 0.57 9.18
N GLY A 189 -0.63 -0.61 9.67
CA GLY A 189 -1.79 -1.35 9.17
C GLY A 189 -1.51 -2.18 7.90
N PHE A 190 -0.24 -2.46 7.59
CA PHE A 190 0.20 -3.24 6.41
C PHE A 190 1.16 -4.37 6.78
N ALA A 191 0.73 -5.29 7.66
CA ALA A 191 1.53 -6.46 7.99
C ALA A 191 1.81 -7.33 6.75
N LEU A 192 3.04 -7.83 6.62
CA LEU A 192 3.50 -8.74 5.55
C LEU A 192 3.60 -8.13 4.14
N TYR A 193 3.21 -6.88 3.90
CA TYR A 193 3.23 -6.31 2.55
C TYR A 193 4.63 -6.22 1.93
N ARG A 194 5.65 -5.84 2.72
CA ARG A 194 7.02 -5.77 2.23
C ARG A 194 7.61 -7.15 2.02
N GLU A 195 7.38 -8.05 2.98
CA GLU A 195 7.83 -9.43 2.93
C GLU A 195 7.22 -10.16 1.73
N THR A 196 5.92 -10.04 1.51
CA THR A 196 5.24 -10.62 0.35
C THR A 196 5.77 -10.03 -0.95
N ALA A 197 5.99 -8.72 -1.04
CA ALA A 197 6.55 -8.10 -2.24
C ALA A 197 7.98 -8.61 -2.55
N ASP A 198 8.80 -8.77 -1.51
CA ASP A 198 10.16 -9.31 -1.64
C ASP A 198 10.14 -10.78 -2.07
N VAL A 199 9.29 -11.61 -1.47
CA VAL A 199 9.10 -13.02 -1.89
C VAL A 199 8.59 -13.11 -3.33
N GLN A 200 7.62 -12.29 -3.72
CA GLN A 200 7.07 -12.31 -5.08
C GLN A 200 8.10 -11.97 -6.17
N ARG A 201 9.15 -11.19 -5.84
CA ARG A 201 10.25 -10.86 -6.77
C ARG A 201 11.24 -11.99 -6.98
N LEU A 202 11.26 -13.01 -6.10
CA LEU A 202 12.20 -14.13 -6.21
C LEU A 202 11.96 -14.96 -7.48
N PRO A 203 12.99 -15.60 -8.05
CA PRO A 203 12.79 -16.59 -9.12
C PRO A 203 11.87 -17.74 -8.65
N ARG A 204 11.09 -18.31 -9.57
CA ARG A 204 10.03 -19.29 -9.25
C ARG A 204 10.51 -20.44 -8.37
N ALA A 205 11.68 -21.02 -8.67
CA ALA A 205 12.24 -22.14 -7.90
C ALA A 205 12.47 -21.79 -6.41
N TYR A 206 12.82 -20.54 -6.11
CA TYR A 206 13.00 -20.06 -4.74
C TYR A 206 11.65 -19.75 -4.07
N ARG A 207 10.65 -19.23 -4.81
CA ARG A 207 9.29 -19.03 -4.26
C ARG A 207 8.62 -20.34 -3.88
N ASP A 208 8.63 -21.32 -4.79
CA ASP A 208 8.00 -22.63 -4.57
C ASP A 208 8.59 -23.31 -3.32
N LEU A 209 9.88 -23.12 -3.07
CA LEU A 209 10.56 -23.60 -1.87
C LEU A 209 10.06 -22.95 -0.57
N LEU A 210 9.74 -21.65 -0.61
CA LEU A 210 9.25 -20.91 0.56
C LEU A 210 7.77 -21.21 0.84
N ASP A 211 6.97 -21.45 -0.20
CA ASP A 211 5.54 -21.74 -0.07
C ASP A 211 5.27 -23.16 0.45
N GLN A 212 6.09 -24.13 0.05
CA GLN A 212 5.87 -25.57 0.34
C GLN A 212 6.84 -26.13 1.40
N GLY A 213 7.81 -25.33 1.83
CA GLY A 213 8.87 -25.76 2.73
C GLY A 213 8.45 -25.77 4.19
N SER A 214 9.03 -26.69 4.96
CA SER A 214 9.08 -26.61 6.43
C SER A 214 10.47 -26.19 6.89
N GLY A 215 10.54 -25.48 8.02
CA GLY A 215 11.79 -25.09 8.65
C GLY A 215 12.34 -23.71 8.24
N PRO A 216 13.60 -23.41 8.59
CA PRO A 216 14.15 -22.06 8.48
C PRO A 216 14.37 -21.60 7.03
N VAL A 217 13.77 -20.47 6.64
CA VAL A 217 13.84 -19.88 5.28
C VAL A 217 15.26 -19.78 4.73
N TRP A 218 16.19 -19.21 5.50
CA TRP A 218 17.57 -19.03 5.05
C TRP A 218 18.32 -20.35 4.86
N LEU A 219 18.02 -21.37 5.66
CA LEU A 219 18.61 -22.71 5.49
C LEU A 219 18.24 -23.25 4.12
N ARG A 220 16.95 -23.25 3.79
CA ARG A 220 16.42 -23.77 2.53
C ARG A 220 16.98 -23.04 1.31
N LEU A 221 17.07 -21.71 1.38
CA LEU A 221 17.64 -20.89 0.31
C LEU A 221 19.11 -21.20 0.04
N VAL A 222 19.90 -21.31 1.10
CA VAL A 222 21.33 -21.65 0.99
C VAL A 222 21.50 -23.08 0.48
N GLU A 223 20.67 -24.04 0.94
CA GLU A 223 20.64 -25.39 0.39
C GLU A 223 20.37 -25.41 -1.11
N LEU A 224 19.32 -24.71 -1.56
CA LEU A 224 18.96 -24.66 -2.98
C LEU A 224 20.05 -23.97 -3.83
N ALA A 225 20.62 -22.87 -3.35
CA ALA A 225 21.70 -22.17 -4.03
C ALA A 225 22.94 -23.07 -4.21
N LEU A 226 23.37 -23.76 -3.14
CA LEU A 226 24.47 -24.72 -3.24
C LEU A 226 24.17 -25.85 -4.21
N SER A 227 22.97 -26.44 -4.16
CA SER A 227 22.56 -27.48 -5.12
C SER A 227 22.65 -27.01 -6.57
N ARG A 228 22.21 -25.77 -6.86
CA ARG A 228 22.28 -25.17 -8.21
C ARG A 228 23.70 -24.88 -8.67
N LEU A 229 24.60 -24.59 -7.73
CA LEU A 229 26.03 -24.38 -7.97
C LEU A 229 26.83 -25.69 -8.02
N GLY A 230 26.18 -26.86 -8.03
CA GLY A 230 26.85 -28.17 -8.15
C GLY A 230 27.19 -28.83 -6.82
N GLY A 231 26.59 -28.37 -5.72
CA GLY A 231 26.74 -28.95 -4.38
C GLY A 231 27.87 -28.35 -3.54
N GLU A 232 28.76 -27.56 -4.14
CA GLU A 232 29.86 -26.85 -3.48
C GLU A 232 30.08 -25.47 -4.11
N ALA A 233 30.24 -24.44 -3.29
CA ALA A 233 30.52 -23.08 -3.76
C ALA A 233 31.32 -22.27 -2.74
N ASP A 234 32.02 -21.24 -3.21
CA ASP A 234 32.58 -20.21 -2.35
C ASP A 234 31.54 -19.12 -2.00
N LEU A 235 31.86 -18.32 -0.98
CA LEU A 235 30.98 -17.23 -0.55
C LEU A 235 30.66 -16.21 -1.68
N PRO A 236 31.64 -15.74 -2.49
CA PRO A 236 31.34 -14.92 -3.66
C PRO A 236 30.32 -15.52 -4.63
N GLN A 237 30.45 -16.80 -4.98
CA GLN A 237 29.51 -17.51 -5.85
C GLN A 237 28.12 -17.59 -5.23
N LEU A 238 28.03 -17.90 -3.93
CA LEU A 238 26.75 -17.92 -3.21
C LEU A 238 26.10 -16.52 -3.16
N TYR A 239 26.91 -15.47 -2.97
CA TYR A 239 26.39 -14.11 -3.01
C TYR A 239 25.86 -13.76 -4.39
N ALA A 240 26.58 -14.11 -5.46
CA ALA A 240 26.14 -13.86 -6.82
C ALA A 240 24.81 -14.57 -7.14
N GLU A 241 24.67 -15.85 -6.78
CA GLU A 241 23.44 -16.63 -6.99
C GLU A 241 22.25 -16.06 -6.18
N LEU A 242 22.49 -15.64 -4.93
CA LEU A 242 21.43 -15.19 -4.02
C LEU A 242 21.14 -13.68 -4.06
N GLU A 243 21.92 -12.87 -4.77
CA GLU A 243 21.71 -11.42 -4.87
C GLU A 243 20.30 -11.10 -5.41
N SER A 244 19.86 -11.85 -6.42
CA SER A 244 18.52 -11.74 -7.02
C SER A 244 17.43 -12.55 -6.28
N ALA A 245 17.83 -13.38 -5.32
CA ALA A 245 16.97 -14.32 -4.59
C ALA A 245 16.92 -14.06 -3.07
N LYS A 246 17.20 -12.82 -2.63
CA LYS A 246 17.14 -12.43 -1.22
C LYS A 246 15.68 -12.26 -0.74
N PRO A 247 15.24 -12.94 0.33
CA PRO A 247 13.83 -12.89 0.82
C PRO A 247 13.43 -11.59 1.48
N SER A 248 14.40 -10.70 1.71
CA SER A 248 14.19 -9.39 2.30
C SER A 248 15.24 -8.43 1.76
N GLY A 249 14.89 -7.16 1.59
CA GLY A 249 15.83 -6.07 1.31
C GLY A 249 16.87 -5.77 2.41
N ASN A 250 17.11 -6.69 3.34
CA ASN A 250 18.02 -6.48 4.47
C ASN A 250 19.48 -6.31 4.00
N ARG A 251 20.10 -5.18 4.39
CA ARG A 251 21.52 -4.87 4.08
C ARG A 251 22.53 -5.91 4.60
N TRP A 252 22.14 -6.72 5.59
CA TRP A 252 22.99 -7.73 6.24
C TRP A 252 22.73 -9.16 5.75
N TRP A 253 22.20 -9.32 4.54
CA TRP A 253 21.85 -10.63 4.00
C TRP A 253 23.08 -11.55 3.81
N LYS A 254 24.25 -10.99 3.49
CA LYS A 254 25.52 -11.75 3.40
C LYS A 254 25.92 -12.33 4.75
N GLU A 255 25.71 -11.59 5.84
CA GLU A 255 25.91 -12.06 7.20
C GLU A 255 24.91 -13.16 7.55
N LYS A 256 23.65 -13.06 7.10
CA LYS A 256 22.64 -14.12 7.28
C LYS A 256 23.01 -15.42 6.57
N ILE A 257 23.61 -15.35 5.39
CA ILE A 257 24.17 -16.53 4.70
C ILE A 257 25.28 -17.14 5.55
N ARG A 258 26.27 -16.35 5.99
CA ARG A 258 27.37 -16.85 6.84
C ARG A 258 26.86 -17.45 8.16
N GLN A 259 25.89 -16.80 8.80
CA GLN A 259 25.26 -17.30 10.03
C GLN A 259 24.56 -18.63 9.79
N THR A 260 23.82 -18.75 8.68
CA THR A 260 23.13 -19.99 8.30
C THR A 260 24.10 -21.13 8.06
N LEU A 261 25.13 -20.91 7.24
CA LEU A 261 26.16 -21.91 6.95
C LEU A 261 26.85 -22.42 8.22
N ARG A 262 27.10 -21.54 9.20
CA ARG A 262 27.71 -21.90 10.48
C ARG A 262 26.73 -22.56 11.45
N ARG A 263 25.50 -22.07 11.50
CA ARG A 263 24.46 -22.55 12.44
C ARG A 263 24.02 -23.96 12.10
N TYR A 264 23.94 -24.30 10.82
CA TYR A 264 23.52 -25.62 10.33
C TYR A 264 24.71 -26.43 9.82
N ALA A 265 25.73 -26.58 10.68
CA ALA A 265 26.92 -27.37 10.38
C ALA A 265 26.65 -28.88 10.20
N ASP A 266 25.45 -29.34 10.57
CA ASP A 266 24.90 -30.67 10.26
C ASP A 266 24.49 -30.81 8.79
N ARG A 267 24.19 -29.70 8.11
CA ARG A 267 23.78 -29.63 6.70
C ARG A 267 24.89 -29.17 5.78
N PHE A 268 25.79 -28.32 6.27
CA PHE A 268 26.86 -27.73 5.49
C PHE A 268 28.23 -28.17 6.01
N ALA A 269 29.15 -28.47 5.09
CA ALA A 269 30.55 -28.77 5.38
C ALA A 269 31.43 -27.60 4.93
N VAL A 270 32.51 -27.34 5.68
CA VAL A 270 33.55 -26.37 5.27
C VAL A 270 34.53 -27.13 4.35
N ALA A 271 34.49 -26.84 3.05
CA ALA A 271 35.35 -27.46 2.04
C ALA A 271 36.69 -26.69 1.84
N GLY A 272 36.82 -25.52 2.45
CA GLY A 272 38.01 -24.68 2.38
C GLY A 272 37.78 -23.29 2.95
N LYS A 273 38.79 -22.41 2.83
CA LYS A 273 38.68 -21.02 3.32
C LYS A 273 37.58 -20.27 2.57
N GLY A 274 36.43 -20.09 3.22
CA GLY A 274 35.26 -19.42 2.63
C GLY A 274 34.50 -20.27 1.61
N ARG A 275 34.71 -21.59 1.61
CA ARG A 275 34.09 -22.55 0.68
C ARG A 275 33.25 -23.57 1.44
N TYR A 276 32.04 -23.83 0.94
CA TYR A 276 31.06 -24.66 1.62
C TYR A 276 30.43 -25.67 0.66
N ALA A 277 30.15 -26.86 1.17
CA ALA A 277 29.49 -27.94 0.43
C ALA A 277 28.25 -28.43 1.19
N LEU A 278 27.29 -28.98 0.46
CA LEU A 278 26.19 -29.76 1.04
C LEU A 278 26.75 -31.05 1.64
N ARG A 279 26.32 -31.39 2.85
CA ARG A 279 26.52 -32.74 3.37
C ARG A 279 25.49 -33.67 2.74
N ASP A 280 25.93 -34.86 2.33
CA ASP A 280 25.03 -35.87 1.80
C ASP A 280 23.88 -36.12 2.79
N ARG A 281 22.66 -36.03 2.27
CA ARG A 281 21.46 -36.35 3.04
C ARG A 281 21.52 -37.86 3.32
N GLN A 282 21.86 -38.27 4.55
CA GLN A 282 21.53 -39.64 4.94
C GLN A 282 20.01 -39.80 4.77
N PRO A 283 19.53 -40.81 4.03
CA PRO A 283 18.10 -41.05 3.94
C PRO A 283 17.60 -41.35 5.35
N SER A 284 16.68 -40.52 5.85
CA SER A 284 16.00 -40.77 7.11
C SER A 284 15.31 -42.12 7.03
N ALA A 285 15.71 -43.06 7.89
CA ALA A 285 15.08 -44.37 8.00
C ALA A 285 13.56 -44.19 8.14
N SER A 286 12.81 -44.81 7.23
CA SER A 286 11.36 -44.90 7.31
C SER A 286 10.96 -45.53 8.64
N PRO A 287 10.02 -44.96 9.42
CA PRO A 287 9.47 -45.67 10.56
C PRO A 287 8.64 -46.84 10.02
N SER A 288 9.14 -48.05 10.25
CA SER A 288 8.37 -49.29 10.16
C SER A 288 7.18 -49.18 11.11
N PHE A 289 5.98 -48.97 10.57
CA PHE A 289 4.73 -49.20 11.30
C PHE A 289 4.23 -50.61 11.00
N ALA A 290 4.78 -51.58 11.72
CA ALA A 290 4.12 -52.85 11.96
C ALA A 290 3.62 -52.81 13.42
N GLY A 291 2.30 -52.82 13.63
CA GLY A 291 1.77 -52.96 14.99
C GLY A 291 0.33 -52.50 15.21
N GLN A 292 -0.60 -53.41 14.89
CA GLN A 292 -1.85 -53.69 15.63
C GLN A 292 -3.03 -52.72 15.57
N LEU A 293 -3.98 -53.12 14.72
CA LEU A 293 -5.43 -53.05 14.98
C LEU A 293 -5.75 -53.57 16.39
N VAL A 294 -6.47 -52.77 17.18
CA VAL A 294 -7.45 -53.29 18.15
C VAL A 294 -8.71 -52.42 18.05
N LEU A 295 -9.78 -53.07 17.57
CA LEU A 295 -11.17 -52.63 17.72
C LEU A 295 -11.54 -52.59 19.22
N ALA A 296 -12.19 -51.52 19.68
CA ALA A 296 -13.19 -51.61 20.73
C ALA A 296 -14.06 -50.33 20.77
N ILE A 297 -15.31 -50.51 20.31
CA ILE A 297 -16.59 -49.90 20.73
C ILE A 297 -16.67 -48.37 20.78
#